data_AF-A0A5C4MC36-F1
#
_entry.id   AF-A0A5C4MC36-F1
#
_cell.length_a   1.000
_cell.length_b   1.000
_cell.length_c   1.000
_cell.angle_alpha   90.00
_cell.angle_beta   90.00
_cell.angle_gamma   90.00
#
_symmetry.space_group_name_H-M   'P 1'
#
loop_
_entity.id
_entity.type
_entity.pdbx_description
1 polymer ?
#
loop_
_entity_poly.entity_id
_entity_poly.type
_entity_poly.pdbx_seq_one_letter_code
_entity_poly.pdbx_strand_id
1 'polypeptide(L)'
;MAVVTAVLLALGLLAGPAQAAVRDVRDARGDALGALDIASLRVRNAEHRVTVTLRIPRLERRRIGGFTVFVGRKVKGRPEYAASKVRRGSGWATTWQRLDDERLRCKGMRMRMKPRRVVVSIPQRCLDDNRSAVRVQVAVFTRAYLRGDVPDEVLLNPSPGPTLPIDGVPKVRGTKMTRWVGYR
;
A
#
# COMPACT_ATOMS: atom_id res chain seq x y z
N MET A 1 -22.21 17.12 -62.24
CA MET A 1 -22.53 17.75 -60.94
C MET A 1 -21.88 16.93 -59.83
N ALA A 2 -21.01 17.56 -59.06
CA ALA A 2 -20.21 16.94 -58.01
C ALA A 2 -20.96 16.94 -56.68
N VAL A 3 -20.78 15.90 -55.86
CA VAL A 3 -20.91 16.00 -54.40
C VAL A 3 -19.75 15.21 -53.80
N VAL A 4 -18.70 15.93 -53.40
CA VAL A 4 -17.61 15.40 -52.58
C VAL A 4 -18.01 15.62 -51.13
N THR A 5 -18.41 14.55 -50.44
CA THR A 5 -18.74 14.62 -49.01
C THR A 5 -17.46 14.44 -48.20
N ALA A 6 -16.86 15.56 -47.79
CA ALA A 6 -15.72 15.57 -46.87
C ALA A 6 -16.18 15.22 -45.45
N VAL A 7 -15.82 14.03 -44.96
CA VAL A 7 -15.99 13.66 -43.55
C VAL A 7 -14.80 14.21 -42.76
N LEU A 8 -15.01 15.33 -42.08
CA LEU A 8 -14.05 15.92 -41.15
C LEU A 8 -13.83 14.96 -39.97
N LEU A 9 -12.64 14.35 -39.91
CA LEU A 9 -12.10 13.68 -38.72
C LEU A 9 -11.89 14.73 -37.61
N ALA A 10 -12.85 14.86 -36.70
CA ALA A 10 -12.61 15.46 -35.40
C ALA A 10 -11.89 14.45 -34.49
N LEU A 11 -10.58 14.27 -34.69
CA LEU A 11 -9.71 13.65 -33.69
C LEU A 11 -9.60 14.61 -32.52
N GLY A 12 -10.59 14.56 -31.63
CA GLY A 12 -10.50 15.18 -30.32
C GLY A 12 -9.26 14.66 -29.61
N LEU A 13 -8.25 15.52 -29.46
CA LEU A 13 -7.16 15.34 -28.52
C LEU A 13 -7.78 15.33 -27.12
N LEU A 14 -8.29 14.17 -26.70
CA LEU A 14 -8.47 13.88 -25.28
C LEU A 14 -7.08 13.97 -24.68
N ALA A 15 -6.76 15.13 -24.09
CA ALA A 15 -5.66 15.27 -23.15
C ALA A 15 -5.95 14.33 -21.97
N GLY A 16 -5.68 13.04 -22.18
CA GLY A 16 -5.86 12.01 -21.19
C GLY A 16 -5.00 12.35 -19.98
N PRO A 17 -5.48 12.11 -18.75
CA PRO A 17 -4.66 12.33 -17.57
C PRO A 17 -3.37 11.53 -17.75
N ALA A 18 -2.22 12.19 -17.56
CA ALA A 18 -0.90 11.56 -17.55
C ALA A 18 -1.00 10.18 -16.88
N GLN A 19 -0.82 9.12 -17.66
CA GLN A 19 -1.20 7.77 -17.27
C GLN A 19 -0.30 7.29 -16.13
N ALA A 20 -0.75 7.50 -14.89
CA ALA A 20 -0.09 6.98 -13.70
C ALA A 20 0.05 5.46 -13.82
N ALA A 21 1.24 4.91 -13.60
CA ALA A 21 1.39 3.47 -13.67
C ALA A 21 0.70 2.82 -12.47
N VAL A 22 -0.05 1.77 -12.76
CA VAL A 22 -0.81 1.01 -11.77
C VAL A 22 -0.35 -0.43 -11.82
N ARG A 23 -0.15 -1.02 -10.64
CA ARG A 23 0.06 -2.45 -10.45
C ARG A 23 -0.97 -2.99 -9.47
N ASP A 24 -1.52 -4.15 -9.78
CA ASP A 24 -2.40 -4.91 -8.90
C ASP A 24 -1.73 -6.26 -8.60
N VAL A 25 -1.80 -6.69 -7.34
CA VAL A 25 -1.27 -7.95 -6.83
C VAL A 25 -2.39 -8.60 -6.05
N ARG A 26 -2.82 -9.79 -6.51
CA ARG A 26 -3.77 -10.61 -5.78
C ARG A 26 -3.06 -11.36 -4.67
N ASP A 27 -3.78 -11.61 -3.60
CA ASP A 27 -3.32 -12.42 -2.49
C ASP A 27 -4.32 -13.54 -2.18
N ALA A 28 -3.79 -14.66 -1.68
CA ALA A 28 -4.58 -15.88 -1.53
C ALA A 28 -5.34 -15.87 -0.21
N ARG A 29 -6.67 -15.89 -0.32
CA ARG A 29 -7.62 -15.83 0.80
C ARG A 29 -7.43 -16.93 1.84
N GLY A 30 -7.82 -16.64 3.07
CA GLY A 30 -7.89 -17.62 4.16
C GLY A 30 -6.54 -17.97 4.80
N ASP A 31 -5.49 -17.26 4.44
CA ASP A 31 -4.14 -17.38 5.00
C ASP A 31 -3.91 -16.51 6.25
N ALA A 32 -4.89 -15.68 6.58
CA ALA A 32 -4.91 -14.89 7.78
C ALA A 32 -6.31 -14.73 8.36
N LEU A 33 -6.39 -14.15 9.55
CA LEU A 33 -7.66 -13.79 10.16
C LEU A 33 -8.51 -12.93 9.21
N GLY A 34 -9.75 -13.36 8.95
CA GLY A 34 -10.63 -12.71 7.96
C GLY A 34 -10.80 -11.19 8.13
N ALA A 35 -10.70 -10.70 9.37
CA ALA A 35 -10.75 -9.28 9.71
C ALA A 35 -9.63 -8.43 9.09
N LEU A 36 -8.53 -9.05 8.68
CA LEU A 36 -7.33 -8.44 8.11
C LEU A 36 -6.84 -9.11 6.81
N ASP A 37 -7.34 -10.30 6.46
CA ASP A 37 -7.09 -11.05 5.22
C ASP A 37 -7.27 -10.17 3.97
N ILE A 38 -6.12 -9.80 3.40
CA ILE A 38 -5.91 -8.97 2.23
C ILE A 38 -6.24 -9.83 1.00
N ALA A 39 -7.21 -9.40 0.22
CA ALA A 39 -7.51 -10.03 -1.07
C ALA A 39 -6.65 -9.48 -2.21
N SER A 40 -6.28 -8.19 -2.13
CA SER A 40 -5.39 -7.58 -3.12
C SER A 40 -4.71 -6.30 -2.65
N LEU A 41 -3.58 -6.01 -3.27
CA LEU A 41 -2.76 -4.81 -3.16
C LEU A 41 -2.72 -4.10 -4.52
N ARG A 42 -3.27 -2.88 -4.59
CA ARG A 42 -3.16 -2.00 -5.76
C ARG A 42 -2.25 -0.82 -5.44
N VAL A 43 -1.21 -0.63 -6.25
CA VAL A 43 -0.26 0.47 -6.16
C VAL A 43 -0.41 1.36 -7.39
N ARG A 44 -0.62 2.65 -7.19
CA ARG A 44 -0.58 3.68 -8.23
C ARG A 44 0.59 4.62 -7.94
N ASN A 45 1.58 4.66 -8.83
CA ASN A 45 2.68 5.61 -8.76
C ASN A 45 2.37 6.76 -9.74
N ALA A 46 2.00 7.92 -9.19
CA ALA A 46 1.68 9.12 -9.95
C ALA A 46 2.69 10.23 -9.65
N GLU A 47 2.70 11.25 -10.50
CA GLU A 47 3.66 12.36 -10.45
C GLU A 47 3.80 12.99 -9.06
N HIS A 48 2.71 13.20 -8.34
CA HIS A 48 2.74 13.86 -7.03
C HIS A 48 2.60 12.92 -5.84
N ARG A 49 2.12 11.69 -6.07
CA ARG A 49 1.73 10.77 -4.99
C ARG A 49 1.87 9.31 -5.38
N VAL A 50 2.34 8.51 -4.43
CA VAL A 50 2.14 7.06 -4.41
C VAL A 50 0.85 6.77 -3.65
N THR A 51 -0.06 6.01 -4.26
CA THR A 51 -1.30 5.56 -3.61
C THR A 51 -1.32 4.04 -3.52
N VAL A 52 -1.48 3.53 -2.30
CA VAL A 52 -1.55 2.11 -1.98
C VAL A 52 -2.97 1.81 -1.49
N THR A 53 -3.63 0.84 -2.11
CA THR A 53 -4.98 0.41 -1.76
C THR A 53 -4.98 -1.08 -1.45
N LEU A 54 -5.41 -1.43 -0.25
CA LEU A 54 -5.61 -2.81 0.18
C LEU A 54 -7.09 -3.13 0.15
N ARG A 55 -7.48 -4.24 -0.48
CA ARG A 55 -8.84 -4.77 -0.40
C ARG A 55 -8.87 -5.84 0.68
N ILE A 56 -9.69 -5.64 1.72
CA ILE A 56 -9.87 -6.57 2.84
C ILE A 56 -11.38 -6.81 2.99
N PRO A 57 -11.96 -7.81 2.33
CA PRO A 57 -13.42 -8.01 2.22
C PRO A 57 -14.18 -8.00 3.54
N ARG A 58 -13.59 -8.54 4.62
CA ARG A 58 -14.20 -8.63 5.94
C ARG A 58 -13.53 -7.70 6.95
N LEU A 59 -13.03 -6.55 6.51
CA LEU A 59 -12.30 -5.59 7.34
C LEU A 59 -13.09 -5.19 8.61
N GLU A 60 -12.58 -5.55 9.79
CA GLU A 60 -13.16 -5.16 11.08
C GLU A 60 -12.25 -4.20 11.84
N ARG A 61 -12.50 -2.89 11.74
CA ARG A 61 -11.66 -1.83 12.35
C ARG A 61 -11.42 -2.03 13.86
N ARG A 62 -12.38 -2.63 14.58
CA ARG A 62 -12.26 -2.90 16.03
C ARG A 62 -11.19 -3.95 16.37
N ARG A 63 -10.91 -4.89 15.46
CA ARG A 63 -9.97 -6.00 15.64
C ARG A 63 -8.55 -5.65 15.20
N ILE A 64 -8.40 -4.58 14.40
CA ILE A 64 -7.11 -4.12 13.89
C ILE A 64 -6.32 -3.36 14.95
N GLY A 65 -5.06 -3.75 15.11
CA GLY A 65 -4.04 -3.02 15.84
C GLY A 65 -3.36 -1.99 14.97
N GLY A 66 -3.11 -2.29 13.70
CA GLY A 66 -2.58 -1.32 12.76
C GLY A 66 -2.30 -1.89 11.39
N PHE A 67 -1.70 -1.06 10.56
CA PHE A 67 -1.11 -1.45 9.29
C PHE A 67 0.11 -0.60 8.97
N THR A 68 1.05 -1.19 8.24
CA THR A 68 2.28 -0.55 7.77
C THR A 68 2.40 -0.73 6.26
N VAL A 69 2.81 0.32 5.56
CA VAL A 69 3.18 0.31 4.15
C VAL A 69 4.66 0.64 4.05
N PHE A 70 5.44 -0.33 3.59
CA PHE A 70 6.84 -0.17 3.24
C PHE A 70 6.96 0.26 1.78
N VAL A 71 7.79 1.25 1.50
CA VAL A 71 8.04 1.79 0.15
C VAL A 71 9.54 1.86 -0.10
N GLY A 72 10.03 1.11 -1.09
CA GLY A 72 11.40 1.22 -1.59
C GLY A 72 11.46 2.03 -2.89
N ARG A 73 12.56 2.77 -3.11
CA ARG A 73 12.80 3.59 -4.31
C ARG A 73 13.85 2.98 -5.25
N LYS A 74 13.66 3.12 -6.58
CA LYS A 74 14.59 2.60 -7.60
C LYS A 74 15.73 3.59 -7.89
N VAL A 75 16.45 4.01 -6.86
CA VAL A 75 17.55 4.99 -6.93
C VAL A 75 18.81 4.46 -6.23
N LYS A 76 19.96 5.12 -6.40
CA LYS A 76 21.21 4.78 -5.69
C LYS A 76 20.98 4.84 -4.17
N GLY A 77 21.51 3.87 -3.43
CA GLY A 77 21.27 3.73 -1.99
C GLY A 77 19.94 3.07 -1.60
N ARG A 78 18.95 2.99 -2.52
CA ARG A 78 17.66 2.28 -2.35
C ARG A 78 16.98 2.51 -0.99
N PRO A 79 16.78 3.75 -0.54
CA PRO A 79 16.18 4.00 0.76
C PRO A 79 14.75 3.46 0.81
N GLU A 80 14.41 2.95 1.99
CA GLU A 80 13.14 2.34 2.30
C GLU A 80 12.43 3.14 3.39
N TYR A 81 11.14 3.32 3.22
CA TYR A 81 10.32 4.10 4.13
C TYR A 81 9.16 3.26 4.65
N ALA A 82 8.72 3.54 5.86
CA ALA A 82 7.53 2.93 6.44
C ALA A 82 6.51 4.00 6.84
N ALA A 83 5.31 3.89 6.27
CA ALA A 83 4.12 4.60 6.73
C ALA A 83 3.27 3.66 7.58
N SER A 84 3.10 3.96 8.87
CA SER A 84 2.30 3.13 9.77
C SER A 84 1.12 3.91 10.33
N LYS A 85 -0.02 3.22 10.48
CA LYS A 85 -1.16 3.70 11.27
C LYS A 85 -1.50 2.65 12.30
N VAL A 86 -1.25 2.98 13.57
CA VAL A 86 -1.36 2.06 14.69
C VAL A 86 -2.30 2.60 15.75
N ARG A 87 -2.99 1.71 16.43
CA ARG A 87 -3.89 2.05 17.53
C ARG A 87 -3.07 2.32 18.79
N ARG A 88 -3.33 3.46 19.44
CA ARG A 88 -2.68 3.88 20.70
C ARG A 88 -3.78 4.29 21.68
N GLY A 89 -4.02 3.48 22.71
CA GLY A 89 -5.18 3.65 23.59
C GLY A 89 -6.51 3.58 22.82
N SER A 90 -7.33 4.62 22.97
CA SER A 90 -8.58 4.82 22.24
C SER A 90 -8.37 5.39 20.82
N GLY A 91 -7.21 6.00 20.55
CA GLY A 91 -6.91 6.75 19.32
C GLY A 91 -6.09 5.99 18.28
N TRP A 92 -5.82 6.68 17.16
CA TRP A 92 -4.94 6.21 16.09
C TRP A 92 -3.77 7.17 15.96
N ALA A 93 -2.56 6.63 15.97
CA ALA A 93 -1.34 7.35 15.65
C ALA A 93 -0.88 6.99 14.24
N THR A 94 -0.30 7.97 13.54
CA THR A 94 0.33 7.77 12.24
C THR A 94 1.79 8.16 12.32
N THR A 95 2.67 7.31 11.79
CA THR A 95 4.11 7.55 11.75
C THR A 95 4.64 7.45 10.33
N TRP A 96 5.70 8.19 10.08
CA TRP A 96 6.51 8.13 8.87
C TRP A 96 7.96 7.99 9.31
N GLN A 97 8.69 7.06 8.72
CA GLN A 97 10.10 6.85 9.05
C GLN A 97 10.85 6.36 7.82
N ARG A 98 12.13 6.69 7.77
CA ARG A 98 13.10 6.08 6.87
C ARG A 98 13.78 4.95 7.65
N LEU A 99 13.96 3.78 7.05
CA LEU A 99 14.35 2.56 7.78
C LEU A 99 15.82 2.57 8.27
N ASP A 100 16.68 3.37 7.66
CA ASP A 100 18.11 3.49 7.95
C ASP A 100 18.45 4.66 8.89
N ASP A 101 17.46 5.40 9.37
CA ASP A 101 17.68 6.70 10.00
C ASP A 101 16.68 6.94 11.14
N GLU A 102 15.74 7.87 10.98
CA GLU A 102 14.86 8.33 12.04
C GLU A 102 13.39 8.52 11.63
N ARG A 103 12.55 8.85 12.62
CA ARG A 103 11.14 9.23 12.40
C ARG A 103 11.07 10.62 11.79
N LEU A 104 10.51 10.69 10.58
CA LEU A 104 10.39 11.91 9.80
C LEU A 104 8.95 12.47 9.84
N ARG A 105 8.80 13.74 9.50
CA ARG A 105 7.47 14.35 9.27
C ARG A 105 7.11 14.29 7.78
N CYS A 106 5.98 13.67 7.45
CA CYS A 106 5.43 13.71 6.08
C CYS A 106 4.10 14.49 6.03
N LYS A 107 4.21 15.80 5.81
CA LYS A 107 3.01 16.66 5.65
C LYS A 107 2.19 16.22 4.45
N GLY A 108 0.90 15.95 4.64
CA GLY A 108 -0.03 15.59 3.57
C GLY A 108 -0.07 14.10 3.22
N MET A 109 0.61 13.24 3.98
CA MET A 109 0.30 11.81 4.01
C MET A 109 -1.11 11.59 4.53
N ARG A 110 -1.84 10.66 3.91
CA ARG A 110 -3.20 10.30 4.32
C ARG A 110 -3.33 8.80 4.43
N MET A 111 -3.78 8.31 5.58
CA MET A 111 -4.00 6.89 5.85
C MET A 111 -5.43 6.68 6.33
N ARG A 112 -6.26 6.07 5.48
CA ARG A 112 -7.70 5.92 5.70
C ARG A 112 -8.08 4.44 5.71
N MET A 113 -8.74 4.01 6.77
CA MET A 113 -9.49 2.75 6.77
C MET A 113 -10.93 3.07 6.36
N LYS A 114 -11.42 2.43 5.30
CA LYS A 114 -12.79 2.54 4.80
C LYS A 114 -13.45 1.16 4.92
N PRO A 115 -14.78 1.03 4.78
CA PRO A 115 -15.40 -0.28 4.68
C PRO A 115 -14.69 -1.13 3.62
N ARG A 116 -14.25 -2.32 4.02
CA ARG A 116 -13.59 -3.34 3.20
C ARG A 116 -12.26 -2.96 2.52
N ARG A 117 -11.63 -1.83 2.89
CA ARG A 117 -10.36 -1.40 2.27
C ARG A 117 -9.54 -0.44 3.12
N VAL A 118 -8.24 -0.46 2.91
CA VAL A 118 -7.29 0.53 3.44
C VAL A 118 -6.71 1.34 2.27
N VAL A 119 -6.60 2.65 2.43
CA VAL A 119 -6.02 3.54 1.42
C VAL A 119 -4.94 4.41 2.06
N VAL A 120 -3.74 4.33 1.53
CA VAL A 120 -2.58 5.12 1.92
C VAL A 120 -2.14 5.98 0.74
N SER A 121 -1.97 7.27 0.97
CA SER A 121 -1.54 8.24 -0.03
C SER A 121 -0.35 9.00 0.49
N ILE A 122 0.81 8.80 -0.14
CA ILE A 122 2.11 9.34 0.25
C ILE A 122 2.54 10.35 -0.82
N PRO A 123 2.72 11.63 -0.48
CA PRO A 123 3.33 12.61 -1.39
C PRO A 123 4.74 12.19 -1.84
N GLN A 124 5.09 12.39 -3.11
CA GLN A 124 6.46 12.09 -3.58
C GLN A 124 7.53 12.89 -2.84
N ARG A 125 7.23 14.13 -2.40
CA ARG A 125 8.14 14.93 -1.54
C ARG A 125 8.54 14.24 -0.24
N CYS A 126 7.73 13.30 0.27
CA CYS A 126 8.09 12.54 1.46
C CYS A 126 9.01 11.37 1.15
N LEU A 127 9.15 11.04 -0.14
CA LEU A 127 10.03 10.05 -0.71
C LEU A 127 11.22 10.76 -1.38
N ASP A 128 11.74 11.82 -0.76
CA ASP A 128 12.74 12.79 -1.28
C ASP A 128 12.52 13.13 -2.76
N ASP A 129 11.35 13.70 -3.05
CA ASP A 129 10.90 14.12 -4.38
C ASP A 129 11.05 13.05 -5.48
N ASN A 130 10.83 11.79 -5.11
CA ASN A 130 11.01 10.64 -6.00
C ASN A 130 10.23 10.79 -7.31
N ARG A 131 10.98 10.67 -8.42
CA ARG A 131 10.45 10.54 -9.79
C ARG A 131 10.70 9.15 -10.38
N SER A 132 11.26 8.23 -9.59
CA SER A 132 11.58 6.88 -10.05
C SER A 132 10.48 5.89 -9.69
N ALA A 133 10.65 4.65 -10.17
CA ALA A 133 9.76 3.56 -9.79
C ALA A 133 9.80 3.29 -8.28
N VAL A 134 8.70 2.77 -7.74
CA VAL A 134 8.58 2.34 -6.33
C VAL A 134 8.29 0.85 -6.19
N ARG A 135 8.79 0.21 -5.13
CA ARG A 135 8.33 -1.10 -4.65
C ARG A 135 7.52 -0.90 -3.38
N VAL A 136 6.52 -1.75 -3.18
CA VAL A 136 5.64 -1.67 -2.02
C VAL A 136 5.47 -3.04 -1.39
N GLN A 137 5.53 -3.08 -0.07
CA GLN A 137 5.06 -4.19 0.76
C GLN A 137 4.14 -3.63 1.84
N VAL A 138 3.15 -4.40 2.24
CA VAL A 138 2.22 -4.00 3.30
C VAL A 138 2.09 -5.08 4.34
N ALA A 139 1.75 -4.68 5.56
CA ALA A 139 1.31 -5.57 6.62
C ALA A 139 0.10 -4.96 7.34
N VAL A 140 -0.85 -5.81 7.75
CA VAL A 140 -2.00 -5.48 8.58
C VAL A 140 -2.02 -6.45 9.74
N PHE A 141 -2.20 -5.96 10.97
CA PHE A 141 -2.08 -6.80 12.17
C PHE A 141 -3.16 -6.47 13.20
N THR A 142 -3.47 -7.46 14.03
CA THR A 142 -4.45 -7.35 15.12
C THR A 142 -3.95 -6.50 16.29
N ARG A 143 -4.86 -6.16 17.20
CA ARG A 143 -4.50 -5.51 18.48
C ARG A 143 -3.63 -6.43 19.36
N ALA A 144 -3.88 -7.73 19.33
CA ALA A 144 -3.11 -8.72 20.08
C ALA A 144 -1.65 -8.71 19.59
N TYR A 145 -1.44 -8.78 18.27
CA TYR A 145 -0.10 -8.67 17.67
C TYR A 145 0.62 -7.39 18.08
N LEU A 146 -0.07 -6.25 18.03
CA LEU A 146 0.52 -4.96 18.43
C LEU A 146 0.93 -4.90 19.91
N ARG A 147 0.25 -5.64 20.79
CA ARG A 147 0.52 -5.66 22.23
C ARG A 147 1.58 -6.69 22.64
N GLY A 148 1.95 -7.58 21.73
CA GLY A 148 2.74 -8.78 22.08
C GLY A 148 1.89 -9.89 22.71
N ASP A 149 0.55 -9.80 22.63
CA ASP A 149 -0.38 -10.82 23.16
C ASP A 149 -0.56 -11.97 22.14
N VAL A 150 0.52 -12.37 21.47
CA VAL A 150 0.55 -13.45 20.48
C VAL A 150 1.66 -14.41 20.89
N PRO A 151 1.41 -15.73 21.00
CA PRO A 151 2.44 -16.69 21.38
C PRO A 151 3.67 -16.59 20.47
N ASP A 152 4.87 -16.71 21.05
CA ASP A 152 6.13 -16.64 20.29
C ASP A 152 6.19 -17.66 19.14
N GLU A 153 5.59 -18.84 19.32
CA GLU A 153 5.48 -19.84 18.26
C GLU A 153 4.80 -19.30 17.00
N VAL A 154 3.73 -18.52 17.16
CA VAL A 154 2.99 -17.90 16.05
C VAL A 154 3.81 -16.76 15.41
N LEU A 155 4.67 -16.08 16.18
CA LEU A 155 5.53 -14.99 15.69
C LEU A 155 6.75 -15.52 14.93
N LEU A 156 7.40 -16.55 15.47
CA LEU A 156 8.63 -17.12 14.94
C LEU A 156 8.37 -18.08 13.78
N ASN A 157 7.27 -18.85 13.84
CA ASN A 157 6.90 -19.85 12.84
C ASN A 157 5.44 -19.65 12.37
N PRO A 158 5.14 -18.50 11.73
CA PRO A 158 3.78 -18.20 11.30
C PRO A 158 3.30 -19.21 10.27
N SER A 159 2.25 -19.96 10.62
CA SER A 159 1.55 -20.84 9.69
C SER A 159 0.37 -20.09 9.06
N PRO A 160 0.29 -20.01 7.73
CA PRO A 160 -0.86 -19.43 7.05
C PRO A 160 -2.16 -20.10 7.52
N GLY A 161 -3.16 -19.30 7.87
CA GLY A 161 -4.46 -19.82 8.29
C GLY A 161 -5.38 -18.77 8.90
N PRO A 162 -6.66 -19.12 9.13
CA PRO A 162 -7.70 -18.19 9.56
C PRO A 162 -7.51 -17.61 10.96
N THR A 163 -6.48 -18.05 11.69
CA THR A 163 -6.12 -17.58 13.02
C THR A 163 -4.89 -16.68 13.02
N LEU A 164 -4.16 -16.56 11.91
CA LEU A 164 -2.93 -15.78 11.87
C LEU A 164 -3.25 -14.29 12.17
N PRO A 165 -2.63 -13.69 13.21
CA PRO A 165 -3.00 -12.37 13.72
C PRO A 165 -2.34 -11.21 12.95
N ILE A 166 -1.71 -11.52 11.83
CA ILE A 166 -1.03 -10.62 10.90
C ILE A 166 -1.23 -11.15 9.49
N ASP A 167 -1.29 -10.24 8.53
CA ASP A 167 -1.27 -10.54 7.11
C ASP A 167 -0.37 -9.54 6.38
N GLY A 168 0.28 -9.96 5.31
CA GLY A 168 1.23 -9.16 4.57
C GLY A 168 1.31 -9.53 3.10
N VAL A 169 1.31 -8.50 2.25
CA VAL A 169 1.33 -8.65 0.79
C VAL A 169 2.51 -7.86 0.19
N PRO A 170 3.35 -8.48 -0.64
CA PRO A 170 3.33 -9.92 -1.00
C PRO A 170 3.73 -10.82 0.18
N LYS A 171 3.28 -12.08 0.15
CA LYS A 171 3.56 -13.09 1.19
C LYS A 171 5.05 -13.20 1.45
N VAL A 172 5.44 -13.15 2.72
CA VAL A 172 6.84 -13.23 3.16
C VAL A 172 7.34 -14.67 2.98
N ARG A 173 7.85 -15.00 1.79
CA ARG A 173 8.91 -16.01 1.62
C ARG A 173 10.19 -15.24 1.31
N GLY A 174 10.77 -14.65 2.36
CA GLY A 174 11.82 -13.62 2.28
C GLY A 174 11.28 -12.19 2.15
N THR A 175 12.17 -11.20 2.26
CA THR A 175 11.89 -9.75 2.32
C THR A 175 11.51 -9.11 0.96
N LYS A 176 10.99 -9.88 0.00
CA LYS A 176 10.81 -9.39 -1.38
C LYS A 176 9.56 -8.53 -1.51
N MET A 177 9.74 -7.21 -1.55
CA MET A 177 8.68 -6.26 -1.92
C MET A 177 8.09 -6.53 -3.33
N THR A 178 6.88 -6.02 -3.59
CA THR A 178 6.23 -6.07 -4.91
C THR A 178 7.14 -5.53 -6.02
N ARG A 179 6.97 -6.01 -7.26
CA ARG A 179 7.66 -5.46 -8.45
C ARG A 179 7.52 -3.94 -8.55
N TRP A 180 8.55 -3.32 -9.13
CA TRP A 180 8.61 -1.89 -9.38
C TRP A 180 7.39 -1.39 -10.14
N VAL A 181 6.80 -0.29 -9.68
CA VAL A 181 5.77 0.48 -10.39
C VAL A 181 6.39 1.78 -10.85
N GLY A 182 6.66 1.88 -12.14
CA GLY A 182 7.26 3.08 -12.76
C GLY A 182 6.36 4.30 -12.68
N TYR A 183 6.92 5.47 -12.88
CA TYR A 183 6.16 6.65 -13.28
C TYR A 183 6.31 6.77 -14.81
N ARG A 184 5.31 7.36 -15.49
CA ARG A 184 5.35 7.69 -16.92
C ARG A 184 5.35 9.20 -17.06
#